data_AF-A0AAV0ME09-F1
#
_entry.id   AF-A0AAV0ME09-F1
#
_cell.length_a   1.000
_cell.length_b   1.000
_cell.length_c   1.000
_cell.angle_alpha   90.00
_cell.angle_beta   90.00
_cell.angle_gamma   90.00
#
_symmetry.space_group_name_H-M   'P 1'
#
loop_
_entity.id
_entity.type
_entity.pdbx_description
1 polymer ?
#
loop_
_entity_poly.entity_id
_entity_poly.type
_entity_poly.pdbx_seq_one_letter_code
_entity_poly.pdbx_strand_id
1 'polypeptide(L)'
;MLCRIGGRGNFFHCDKCGCCYSIHLRNSHPCVEGAMHHDCPVCFEYLFESRQDVTVLPCGHTIHQGCLKEMQEHYQYACPLCSKSVCDMSKVWEKFDMEIAATPMPGPYQGKVRILCNDCGRTSQVQFHIVAQKCTHCKSYNTRQTRS
;
A
#
# COMPACT_ATOMS: atom_id res chain seq x y z
N MET A 1 -7.19 -17.82 21.06
CA MET A 1 -6.78 -17.68 19.65
C MET A 1 -5.43 -18.38 19.48
N LEU A 2 -5.33 -19.43 18.67
CA LEU A 2 -4.08 -20.15 18.43
C LEU A 2 -3.24 -19.36 17.43
N CYS A 3 -2.21 -18.68 17.91
CA CYS A 3 -1.18 -18.08 17.06
C CYS A 3 -0.51 -19.24 16.31
N ARG A 4 -0.84 -19.41 15.01
CA ARG A 4 -0.34 -20.52 14.17
C ARG A 4 1.15 -20.38 13.84
N ILE A 5 1.72 -19.21 14.14
CA ILE A 5 3.14 -18.91 13.99
C ILE A 5 3.87 -19.55 15.19
N GLY A 6 4.47 -20.71 14.98
CA GLY A 6 5.28 -21.38 15.99
C GLY A 6 6.42 -20.48 16.50
N GLY A 7 6.82 -20.67 17.75
CA GLY A 7 7.97 -19.97 18.35
C GLY A 7 7.59 -18.85 19.32
N ARG A 8 7.17 -19.23 20.54
CA ARG A 8 6.78 -18.31 21.64
C ARG A 8 7.80 -17.22 21.97
N GLY A 9 9.08 -17.41 21.65
CA GLY A 9 10.14 -16.42 21.91
C GLY A 9 10.29 -15.34 20.83
N ASN A 10 9.83 -15.59 19.60
CA ASN A 10 10.13 -14.73 18.45
C ASN A 10 8.94 -13.90 17.97
N PHE A 11 7.73 -14.21 18.47
CA PHE A 11 6.49 -13.55 18.06
C PHE A 11 5.71 -13.03 19.25
N PHE A 12 4.94 -11.95 19.06
CA PHE A 12 3.95 -11.46 20.00
C PHE A 12 2.61 -11.29 19.31
N HIS A 13 1.53 -11.46 20.06
CA HIS A 13 0.18 -11.17 19.61
C HIS A 13 -0.19 -9.73 19.99
N CYS A 14 -0.80 -8.99 19.06
CA CYS A 14 -1.34 -7.67 19.33
C CYS A 14 -2.85 -7.78 19.49
N ASP A 15 -3.35 -7.62 20.73
CA ASP A 15 -4.78 -7.72 21.04
C ASP A 15 -5.63 -6.66 20.33
N LYS A 16 -5.02 -5.52 19.95
CA LYS A 16 -5.72 -4.42 19.26
C LYS A 16 -6.09 -4.75 17.81
N CYS A 17 -5.16 -5.35 17.06
CA CYS A 17 -5.42 -5.70 15.66
C CYS A 17 -5.79 -7.18 15.46
N GLY A 18 -5.50 -8.04 16.44
CA GLY A 18 -5.71 -9.48 16.35
C GLY A 18 -4.64 -10.24 15.55
N CYS A 19 -3.54 -9.57 15.15
CA CYS A 19 -2.46 -10.19 14.36
C CYS A 19 -1.26 -10.59 15.24
N CYS A 20 -0.52 -11.61 14.81
CA CYS A 20 0.77 -12.00 15.39
C CYS A 20 1.93 -11.43 14.55
N TYR A 21 2.94 -10.86 15.21
CA TYR A 21 4.12 -10.27 14.55
C TYR A 21 5.42 -10.72 15.22
N SER A 22 6.54 -10.56 14.53
CA SER A 22 7.87 -10.71 15.15
C SER A 22 8.03 -9.74 16.33
N ILE A 23 8.72 -10.16 17.40
CA ILE A 23 9.03 -9.30 18.56
C ILE A 23 9.73 -7.99 18.20
N HIS A 24 10.46 -7.94 17.09
CA HIS A 24 11.12 -6.73 16.59
C HIS A 24 10.14 -5.65 16.13
N LEU A 25 8.89 -6.02 15.85
CA LEU A 25 7.81 -5.11 15.46
C LEU A 25 6.95 -4.67 16.65
N ARG A 26 7.34 -5.03 17.87
CA ARG A 26 6.66 -4.61 19.10
C ARG A 26 6.71 -3.08 19.15
N ASN A 27 5.53 -2.46 19.15
CA ASN A 27 5.29 -1.00 19.12
C ASN A 27 5.57 -0.26 17.80
N SER A 28 5.97 -0.94 16.72
CA SER A 28 6.26 -0.30 15.43
C SER A 28 5.46 -0.84 14.24
N HIS A 29 4.72 -1.93 14.42
CA HIS A 29 3.84 -2.45 13.38
C HIS A 29 2.71 -1.46 13.02
N PRO A 30 2.27 -1.43 11.75
CA PRO A 30 1.12 -0.63 11.32
C PRO A 30 -0.17 -1.24 11.88
N CYS A 31 -0.49 -0.89 13.12
CA CYS A 31 -1.61 -1.44 13.86
C CYS A 31 -2.94 -0.80 13.43
N VAL A 32 -3.76 -1.54 12.69
CA VAL A 32 -5.15 -1.19 12.40
C VAL A 32 -6.06 -1.97 13.35
N GLU A 33 -6.96 -1.29 14.04
CA GLU A 33 -7.89 -1.94 14.98
C GLU A 33 -8.82 -2.90 14.23
N GLY A 34 -9.01 -4.11 14.78
CA GLY A 34 -9.87 -5.11 14.14
C GLY A 34 -9.37 -5.59 12.77
N ALA A 35 -8.06 -5.50 12.49
CA ALA A 35 -7.49 -5.88 11.19
C ALA A 35 -7.72 -7.35 10.78
N MET A 36 -8.21 -8.21 11.67
CA MET A 36 -8.61 -9.59 11.34
C MET A 36 -10.12 -9.83 11.37
N HIS A 37 -10.90 -8.88 11.88
CA HIS A 37 -12.34 -9.01 12.08
C HIS A 37 -13.11 -8.33 10.94
N HIS A 38 -12.77 -8.68 9.70
CA HIS A 38 -13.45 -8.24 8.49
C HIS A 38 -13.24 -9.25 7.35
N ASP A 39 -13.99 -9.09 6.26
CA ASP A 39 -13.86 -9.94 5.08
C ASP A 39 -12.68 -9.51 4.20
N CYS A 40 -12.02 -10.47 3.58
CA CYS A 40 -11.01 -10.19 2.57
C CYS A 40 -11.67 -9.39 1.43
N PRO A 41 -11.17 -8.19 1.06
CA PRO A 41 -11.80 -7.33 0.05
C PRO A 41 -11.68 -7.87 -1.38
N VAL A 42 -10.99 -8.98 -1.58
CA VAL A 42 -10.79 -9.62 -2.88
C VAL A 42 -11.74 -10.79 -3.07
N CYS A 43 -11.82 -11.72 -2.10
CA CYS A 43 -12.65 -12.92 -2.19
C CYS A 43 -13.90 -12.90 -1.31
N PHE A 44 -14.08 -11.88 -0.46
CA PHE A 44 -15.20 -11.71 0.47
C PHE A 44 -15.36 -12.82 1.53
N GLU A 45 -14.32 -13.61 1.76
CA GLU A 45 -14.27 -14.57 2.87
C GLU A 45 -13.81 -13.90 4.15
N TYR A 46 -14.45 -14.25 5.27
CA TYR A 46 -14.12 -13.73 6.59
C TYR A 46 -12.72 -14.18 7.04
N LEU A 47 -11.84 -13.21 7.32
CA LEU A 47 -10.41 -13.47 7.53
C LEU A 47 -10.13 -14.31 8.79
N PHE A 48 -10.87 -14.08 9.86
CA PHE A 48 -10.62 -14.73 11.15
C PHE A 48 -10.96 -16.22 11.15
N GLU A 49 -12.02 -16.63 10.45
CA GLU A 49 -12.48 -18.02 10.40
C GLU A 49 -11.83 -18.82 9.26
N SER A 50 -11.24 -18.13 8.29
CA SER A 50 -10.58 -18.76 7.14
C SER A 50 -9.42 -19.67 7.55
N ARG A 51 -9.25 -20.74 6.78
CA ARG A 51 -8.07 -21.61 6.85
C ARG A 51 -6.91 -21.10 6.00
N GLN A 52 -7.16 -20.13 5.13
CA GLN A 52 -6.14 -19.56 4.25
C GLN A 52 -5.15 -18.70 5.05
N ASP A 53 -3.92 -18.63 4.56
CA ASP A 53 -2.92 -17.73 5.13
C ASP A 53 -3.29 -16.27 4.84
N VAL A 54 -3.05 -15.42 5.83
CA VAL A 54 -3.31 -13.98 5.77
C VAL A 54 -2.00 -13.21 5.76
N THR A 55 -2.01 -12.03 5.16
CA THR A 55 -0.87 -11.14 5.11
C THR A 55 -1.28 -9.71 5.46
N VAL A 56 -0.48 -9.06 6.31
CA VAL A 56 -0.67 -7.66 6.68
C VAL A 56 0.08 -6.80 5.67
N LEU A 57 -0.66 -5.97 4.93
CA LEU A 57 -0.10 -5.04 3.95
C LEU A 57 0.69 -3.92 4.64
N PRO A 58 1.58 -3.19 3.93
CA PRO A 58 2.33 -2.07 4.51
C PRO A 58 1.45 -0.97 5.13
N CYS A 59 0.21 -0.83 4.65
CA CYS A 59 -0.78 0.08 5.21
C CYS A 59 -1.45 -0.40 6.51
N GLY A 60 -1.21 -1.65 6.92
CA GLY A 60 -1.78 -2.28 8.11
C GLY A 60 -3.08 -3.06 7.88
N HIS A 61 -3.72 -2.92 6.72
CA HIS A 61 -4.86 -3.75 6.35
C HIS A 61 -4.43 -5.19 6.07
N THR A 62 -5.31 -6.15 6.35
CA THR A 62 -5.01 -7.57 6.19
C THR A 62 -5.86 -8.17 5.08
N ILE A 63 -5.26 -9.00 4.23
CA ILE A 63 -5.96 -9.77 3.19
C ILE A 63 -5.40 -11.19 3.15
N HIS A 64 -6.04 -12.10 2.40
CA HIS A 64 -5.44 -13.42 2.15
C HIS A 64 -4.16 -13.30 1.33
N GLN A 65 -3.16 -14.13 1.66
CA GLN A 65 -1.89 -14.16 0.93
C GLN A 65 -2.09 -14.60 -0.54
N GLY A 66 -3.00 -15.53 -0.79
CA GLY A 66 -3.39 -15.93 -2.16
C GLY A 66 -3.99 -14.76 -2.94
N CYS A 67 -4.89 -13.99 -2.32
CA CYS A 67 -5.49 -12.80 -2.93
C CYS A 67 -4.47 -11.70 -3.21
N LEU A 68 -3.48 -11.48 -2.33
CA LEU A 68 -2.39 -10.54 -2.62
C LEU A 68 -1.60 -10.97 -3.87
N LYS A 69 -1.34 -12.27 -4.01
CA LYS A 69 -0.61 -12.80 -5.17
C LYS A 69 -1.42 -12.62 -6.45
N GLU A 70 -2.71 -12.93 -6.43
CA GLU A 70 -3.62 -12.71 -7.55
C GLU A 70 -3.66 -11.22 -7.97
N MET A 71 -3.77 -10.30 -7.00
CA MET A 71 -3.66 -8.86 -7.27
C MET A 71 -2.36 -8.51 -8.00
N GLN A 72 -1.22 -9.05 -7.57
CA GLN A 72 0.08 -8.79 -8.21
C GLN A 72 0.17 -9.37 -9.63
N GLU A 73 -0.37 -10.58 -9.86
CA GLU A 73 -0.45 -11.21 -11.18
C GLU A 73 -1.30 -10.37 -12.16
N HIS A 74 -2.28 -9.63 -11.65
CA HIS A 74 -3.12 -8.70 -12.42
C HIS A 74 -2.64 -7.24 -12.37
N TYR A 75 -1.40 -6.99 -11.95
CA TYR A 75 -0.79 -5.65 -11.86
C TYR A 75 -1.53 -4.66 -10.95
N GLN A 76 -2.27 -5.15 -9.96
CA GLN A 76 -2.98 -4.36 -8.96
C GLN A 76 -2.12 -4.17 -7.72
N TYR A 77 -1.32 -3.11 -7.71
CA TYR A 77 -0.37 -2.82 -6.63
C TYR A 77 -0.91 -1.86 -5.55
N ALA A 78 -2.20 -1.53 -5.59
CA ALA A 78 -2.83 -0.63 -4.63
C ALA A 78 -3.78 -1.40 -3.72
N CYS A 79 -3.71 -1.13 -2.42
CA CYS A 79 -4.61 -1.70 -1.43
C CYS A 79 -6.06 -1.33 -1.78
N PRO A 80 -7.00 -2.28 -1.88
CA PRO A 80 -8.38 -2.00 -2.27
C PRO A 80 -9.14 -1.16 -1.22
N LEU A 81 -8.65 -1.13 0.02
CA LEU A 81 -9.30 -0.41 1.13
C LEU A 81 -8.84 1.05 1.25
N CYS A 82 -7.60 1.37 0.86
CA CYS A 82 -7.02 2.71 1.09
C CYS A 82 -6.13 3.24 -0.03
N SER A 83 -5.98 2.50 -1.12
CA SER A 83 -5.18 2.83 -2.30
C SER A 83 -3.67 2.98 -2.08
N LYS A 84 -3.14 2.72 -0.89
CA LYS A 84 -1.69 2.67 -0.62
C LYS A 84 -1.02 1.52 -1.37
N SER A 85 0.23 1.71 -1.79
CA SER A 85 1.00 0.65 -2.42
C SER A 85 1.15 -0.56 -1.48
N VAL A 86 0.97 -1.76 -2.03
CA VAL A 86 1.02 -3.02 -1.26
C VAL A 86 2.41 -3.64 -1.19
N CYS A 87 3.36 -3.13 -1.98
CA CYS A 87 4.75 -3.58 -2.04
C CYS A 87 5.67 -2.41 -2.38
N ASP A 88 6.98 -2.65 -2.38
CA ASP A 88 7.96 -1.67 -2.85
C ASP A 88 7.79 -1.44 -4.37
N MET A 89 7.54 -0.19 -4.75
CA MET A 89 7.35 0.26 -6.12
C MET A 89 8.51 1.11 -6.64
N SER A 90 9.62 1.21 -5.88
CA SER A 90 10.82 2.00 -6.20
C SER A 90 11.29 1.83 -7.65
N LYS A 91 11.46 0.59 -8.11
CA LYS A 91 11.89 0.27 -9.48
C LYS A 91 10.89 0.72 -10.55
N VAL A 92 9.59 0.76 -10.23
CA VAL A 92 8.56 1.28 -11.16
C VAL A 92 8.64 2.80 -11.22
N TRP A 93 8.84 3.44 -10.07
CA TRP A 93 9.01 4.89 -9.98
C TRP A 93 10.27 5.38 -10.71
N GLU A 94 11.37 4.63 -10.63
CA GLU A 94 12.59 4.90 -11.41
C GLU A 94 12.33 4.86 -12.92
N LYS A 95 11.47 3.95 -13.40
CA LYS A 95 11.07 3.93 -14.81
C LYS A 95 10.28 5.17 -15.20
N PHE A 96 9.34 5.61 -14.35
CA PHE A 96 8.63 6.86 -14.59
C PHE A 96 9.56 8.07 -14.58
N ASP A 97 10.56 8.11 -13.68
CA ASP A 97 11.58 9.16 -13.66
C ASP A 97 12.32 9.25 -15.01
N MET A 98 12.76 8.11 -15.54
CA MET A 98 13.44 8.04 -16.83
C MET A 98 12.54 8.47 -17.99
N GLU A 99 11.30 7.99 -18.04
CA GLU A 99 10.36 8.32 -19.11
C GLU A 99 10.00 9.82 -19.10
N ILE A 100 9.74 10.39 -17.93
CA ILE A 100 9.46 11.83 -17.75
C ILE A 100 10.64 12.68 -18.19
N ALA A 101 11.86 12.29 -17.84
CA ALA A 101 13.06 13.00 -18.28
C ALA A 101 13.28 12.92 -19.79
N ALA A 102 12.94 11.79 -20.41
CA ALA A 102 13.07 11.58 -21.86
C ALA A 102 11.97 12.27 -22.69
N THR A 103 10.80 12.57 -22.10
CA THR A 103 9.61 13.05 -22.82
C THR A 103 9.06 14.37 -22.25
N PRO A 104 9.86 15.45 -22.19
CA PRO A 104 9.43 16.71 -21.58
C PRO A 104 8.15 17.26 -22.21
N MET A 105 7.24 17.76 -21.37
CA MET A 105 5.93 18.26 -21.82
C MET A 105 6.09 19.44 -22.80
N PRO A 106 5.38 19.43 -23.95
CA PRO A 106 5.38 20.54 -24.88
C PRO A 106 4.85 21.83 -24.22
N GLY A 107 5.35 22.98 -24.66
CA GLY A 107 5.05 24.30 -24.07
C GLY A 107 3.57 24.56 -23.73
N PRO A 108 2.61 24.28 -24.63
CA PRO A 108 1.18 24.50 -24.36
C PRO A 108 0.61 23.68 -23.19
N TYR A 109 1.24 22.57 -22.84
CA TYR A 109 0.80 21.66 -21.77
C TYR A 109 1.65 21.78 -20.49
N GLN A 110 2.59 22.74 -20.45
CA GLN A 110 3.34 23.02 -19.24
C GLN A 110 2.43 23.70 -18.22
N GLY A 111 2.42 23.17 -17.01
CA GLY A 111 1.59 23.68 -15.94
C GLY A 111 1.84 22.94 -14.64
N LYS A 112 1.22 23.44 -13.56
CA LYS A 112 1.26 22.81 -12.25
C LYS A 112 -0.09 22.22 -11.91
N VAL A 113 -0.09 21.03 -11.31
CA VAL A 113 -1.28 20.38 -10.77
C VAL A 113 -1.12 20.14 -9.28
N ARG A 114 -2.23 20.17 -8.55
CA ARG A 114 -2.29 19.76 -7.15
C ARG A 114 -2.57 18.26 -7.10
N ILE A 115 -1.79 17.54 -6.30
CA ILE A 115 -1.93 16.10 -6.11
C ILE A 115 -2.08 15.76 -4.63
N LEU A 116 -2.76 14.66 -4.35
CA LEU A 116 -2.71 13.94 -3.07
C LEU A 116 -1.95 12.62 -3.30
N CYS A 117 -0.94 12.35 -2.48
CA CYS A 117 -0.22 11.08 -2.53
C CYS A 117 -0.93 10.03 -1.67
N ASN A 118 -1.27 8.88 -2.25
CA ASN A 118 -1.94 7.81 -1.53
C ASN A 118 -1.02 7.19 -0.47
N ASP A 119 0.28 7.07 -0.74
CA ASP A 119 1.22 6.40 0.17
C ASP A 119 1.50 7.21 1.44
N CYS A 120 1.78 8.51 1.29
CA CYS A 120 2.12 9.38 2.42
C CYS A 120 0.99 10.29 2.92
N GLY A 121 -0.13 10.37 2.19
CA GLY A 121 -1.30 11.19 2.55
C GLY A 121 -1.11 12.70 2.42
N ARG A 122 0.04 13.18 1.94
CA ARG A 122 0.32 14.62 1.81
C ARG A 122 -0.11 15.15 0.45
N THR A 123 -0.55 16.40 0.44
CA THR A 123 -0.81 17.15 -0.79
C THR A 123 0.42 17.94 -1.22
N SER A 124 0.69 18.00 -2.52
CA SER A 124 1.76 18.83 -3.09
C SER A 124 1.34 19.41 -4.43
N GLN A 125 1.94 20.53 -4.82
CA GLN A 125 1.78 21.11 -6.15
C GLN A 125 3.03 20.80 -6.98
N VAL A 126 2.86 20.14 -8.13
CA VAL A 126 3.96 19.58 -8.93
C VAL A 126 3.79 19.90 -10.40
N GLN A 127 4.87 19.82 -11.18
CA GLN A 127 4.77 19.96 -12.64
C GLN A 127 3.90 18.83 -13.19
N PHE A 128 2.97 19.19 -14.06
CA PHE A 128 2.15 18.22 -14.77
C PHE A 128 3.02 17.45 -15.77
N HIS A 129 2.84 16.14 -15.80
CA HIS A 129 3.32 15.27 -16.85
C HIS A 129 2.21 14.27 -17.20
N ILE A 130 2.12 13.88 -18.47
CA ILE A 130 1.10 12.94 -18.94
C ILE A 130 1.30 11.52 -18.38
N VAL A 131 2.57 11.12 -18.20
CA VAL A 131 2.95 9.81 -17.64
C VAL A 131 2.52 9.66 -16.18
N ALA A 132 3.06 10.51 -15.29
CA ALA A 132 2.78 10.42 -13.86
C ALA A 132 3.24 11.68 -13.11
N GLN A 133 2.76 11.86 -11.88
CA GLN A 133 2.98 13.04 -11.05
C GLN A 133 3.67 12.61 -9.76
N LYS A 134 4.91 13.06 -9.57
CA LYS A 134 5.77 12.60 -8.47
C LYS A 134 5.45 13.34 -7.18
N CYS A 135 5.19 12.63 -6.09
CA CYS A 135 5.08 13.23 -4.77
C CYS A 135 6.42 13.85 -4.34
N THR A 136 6.41 15.11 -3.90
CA THR A 136 7.64 15.79 -3.43
C THR A 136 8.16 15.24 -2.10
N HIS A 137 7.28 14.65 -1.29
CA HIS A 137 7.59 14.18 0.07
C HIS A 137 8.18 12.77 0.12
N CYS A 138 7.51 11.78 -0.47
CA CYS A 138 7.95 10.38 -0.43
C CYS A 138 8.43 9.84 -1.77
N LYS A 139 8.46 10.66 -2.83
CA LYS A 139 8.90 10.30 -4.18
C LYS A 139 8.03 9.26 -4.90
N SER A 140 6.95 8.81 -4.28
CA SER A 140 5.97 7.93 -4.90
C SER A 140 5.23 8.60 -6.05
N TYR A 141 4.89 7.80 -7.06
CA TYR A 141 3.97 8.15 -8.14
C TYR A 141 2.53 7.66 -7.92
N ASN A 142 2.25 6.97 -6.82
CA ASN A 142 0.89 6.60 -6.41
C ASN A 142 0.14 7.84 -5.90
N THR A 143 -0.29 8.69 -6.82
CA THR A 143 -0.89 9.99 -6.55
C THR A 143 -2.15 10.17 -7.37
N ARG A 144 -3.05 11.03 -6.89
CA ARG A 144 -4.24 11.46 -7.63
C ARG A 144 -4.28 12.98 -7.71
N GLN A 145 -4.71 13.51 -8.85
CA GLN A 145 -4.94 14.94 -8.98
C GLN A 145 -6.18 15.34 -8.17
N THR A 146 -6.09 16.44 -7.45
CA THR A 146 -7.21 17.03 -6.71
C THR A 146 -7.69 18.26 -7.45
N ARG A 147 -8.98 18.33 -7.75
CA ARG A 147 -9.59 19.55 -8.30
C ARG A 147 -9.63 20.61 -7.19
N SER A 148 -9.24 21.84 -7.53
CA SER A 148 -9.47 23.05 -6.72
C SER A 148 -10.93 23.47 -6.79
#